data_AF-A0A9E6ANS3-F1
#
_entry.id   AF-A0A9E6ANS3-F1
#
_cell.length_a   1.000
_cell.length_b   1.000
_cell.length_c   1.000
_cell.angle_alpha   90.00
_cell.angle_beta   90.00
_cell.angle_gamma   90.00
#
_symmetry.space_group_name_H-M   'P 1'
#
loop_
_entity.id
_entity.type
_entity.pdbx_description
1 polymer ?
#
loop_
_entity_poly.entity_id
_entity_poly.type
_entity_poly.pdbx_seq_one_letter_code
_entity_poly.pdbx_strand_id
1 'polypeptide(L)'
;MSAKNPFRLILLAPLLVATLLLGGCNPKAPPPPVEVSKSGTEFEPPVKVEQIPKQAWYCDMGTVHYARHEKGDGKCTLCGMDLTQAPQ
;
A
#
# COMPACT_ATOMS: atom_id res chain seq x y z
N MET A 1 52.99 -19.27 7.65
CA MET A 1 53.09 -20.70 7.25
C MET A 1 51.83 -21.44 7.69
N SER A 2 51.41 -22.44 6.90
CA SER A 2 50.67 -23.67 7.24
C SER A 2 49.59 -23.61 8.35
N ALA A 3 48.38 -24.11 8.12
CA ALA A 3 48.17 -25.47 7.65
C ALA A 3 46.88 -25.64 6.84
N LYS A 4 47.06 -26.37 5.74
CA LYS A 4 46.04 -27.07 4.96
C LYS A 4 45.31 -28.03 5.90
N ASN A 5 43.98 -28.15 5.80
CA ASN A 5 43.45 -29.50 5.67
C ASN A 5 42.16 -29.59 4.84
N PRO A 6 42.08 -30.58 3.93
CA PRO A 6 41.17 -30.58 2.80
C PRO A 6 40.38 -31.89 2.77
N PHE A 7 39.20 -32.02 3.39
CA PHE A 7 38.47 -33.29 3.27
C PHE A 7 36.99 -33.13 3.61
N ARG A 8 36.15 -33.81 2.81
CA ARG A 8 34.68 -33.91 2.84
C ARG A 8 33.97 -32.78 2.08
N LEU A 9 33.71 -32.86 0.77
CA LEU A 9 33.30 -33.99 -0.07
C LEU A 9 32.33 -34.95 0.63
N ILE A 10 31.12 -34.45 0.90
CA ILE A 10 29.88 -35.24 1.03
C ILE A 10 28.96 -34.65 -0.06
N LEU A 11 28.95 -35.16 -1.29
CA LEU A 11 28.29 -36.38 -1.74
C LEU A 11 26.76 -36.31 -1.56
N LEU A 12 26.10 -35.90 -2.66
CA LEU A 12 24.80 -36.39 -3.16
C LEU A 12 23.61 -36.47 -2.20
N ALA A 13 22.63 -35.59 -2.44
CA ALA A 13 21.21 -35.94 -2.29
C ALA A 13 20.35 -35.12 -3.28
N PRO A 14 19.95 -35.68 -4.43
CA PRO A 14 18.87 -35.16 -5.26
C PRO A 14 17.55 -35.83 -4.86
N LEU A 15 16.69 -35.15 -4.09
CA LEU A 15 15.31 -35.58 -3.82
C LEU A 15 14.49 -34.30 -3.51
N LEU A 16 13.67 -33.75 -4.40
CA LEU A 16 12.35 -34.27 -4.76
C LEU A 16 11.41 -34.33 -3.52
N VAL A 17 11.07 -33.15 -2.97
CA VAL A 17 9.90 -32.92 -2.09
C VAL A 17 9.33 -31.54 -2.44
N ALA A 18 8.46 -31.44 -3.44
CA ALA A 18 7.01 -31.40 -3.21
C ALA A 18 6.57 -30.26 -2.25
N THR A 19 6.40 -29.04 -2.77
CA THR A 19 5.48 -28.04 -2.18
C THR A 19 4.67 -27.38 -3.30
N LEU A 20 3.76 -28.20 -3.81
CA LEU A 20 2.55 -27.81 -4.51
C LEU A 20 1.65 -27.08 -3.49
N LEU A 21 1.90 -25.79 -3.27
CA LEU A 21 0.93 -24.87 -2.69
C LEU A 21 0.86 -23.64 -3.58
N LEU A 22 0.19 -23.85 -4.72
CA LEU A 22 -0.45 -22.84 -5.57
C LEU A 22 -1.48 -22.06 -4.73
N GLY A 23 -1.01 -21.32 -3.73
CA GLY A 23 -1.73 -20.23 -3.13
C GLY A 23 -1.76 -19.09 -4.14
N GLY A 24 -2.73 -19.14 -5.05
CA GLY A 24 -3.12 -17.99 -5.85
C GLY A 24 -3.63 -16.88 -4.93
N CYS A 25 -2.73 -16.17 -4.28
CA CYS A 25 -2.96 -14.77 -3.96
C CYS A 25 -3.09 -14.08 -5.31
N ASN A 26 -4.31 -14.06 -5.86
CA ASN A 26 -4.63 -13.21 -7.00
C ASN A 26 -4.37 -11.78 -6.51
N PRO A 27 -3.32 -11.07 -6.99
CA PRO A 27 -3.17 -9.69 -6.64
C PRO A 27 -4.30 -8.97 -7.36
N LYS A 28 -5.44 -8.81 -6.69
CA LYS A 28 -6.47 -7.86 -7.12
C LYS A 28 -5.77 -6.52 -7.10
N ALA A 29 -5.32 -6.09 -8.29
CA ALA A 29 -4.61 -4.84 -8.46
C ALA A 29 -5.39 -3.74 -7.72
N PRO A 30 -4.71 -2.86 -6.97
CA PRO A 30 -5.39 -1.75 -6.32
C PRO A 30 -6.23 -1.01 -7.37
N PRO A 31 -7.48 -0.64 -7.05
CA PRO A 31 -8.26 0.20 -7.94
C PRO A 31 -7.46 1.47 -8.29
N PRO A 32 -7.63 2.01 -9.51
CA PRO A 32 -6.89 3.19 -9.94
C PRO A 32 -7.14 4.36 -8.96
N PRO A 33 -6.14 5.24 -8.76
CA PRO A 33 -6.32 6.42 -7.93
C PRO A 33 -7.49 7.26 -8.42
N VAL A 34 -8.29 7.79 -7.49
CA VAL A 34 -9.41 8.68 -7.81
C VAL A 34 -8.90 10.08 -8.11
N GLU A 35 -9.63 10.78 -8.97
CA GLU A 35 -9.31 12.17 -9.27
C GLU A 35 -9.74 13.06 -8.09
N VAL A 36 -8.79 13.85 -7.59
CA VAL A 36 -8.98 14.74 -6.44
C VAL A 36 -8.70 16.17 -6.88
N SER A 37 -9.68 17.05 -6.71
CA SER A 37 -9.53 18.47 -7.03
C SER A 37 -8.62 19.19 -6.01
N LYS A 38 -8.06 20.34 -6.42
CA LYS A 38 -7.22 21.16 -5.53
C LYS A 38 -7.98 21.70 -4.31
N SER A 39 -9.17 22.25 -4.54
CA SER A 39 -10.06 22.80 -3.51
C SER A 39 -10.81 21.74 -2.71
N GLY A 40 -10.84 20.52 -3.22
CA GLY A 40 -11.48 19.36 -2.61
C GLY A 40 -12.60 18.75 -3.44
N THR A 41 -12.79 17.47 -3.21
CA THR A 41 -13.74 16.60 -3.91
C THR A 41 -14.44 15.75 -2.87
N GLU A 42 -15.77 15.81 -2.90
CA GLU A 42 -16.62 14.92 -2.12
C GLU A 42 -16.85 13.62 -2.89
N PHE A 43 -16.78 12.50 -2.19
CA PHE A 43 -16.92 11.16 -2.74
C PHE A 43 -18.20 10.52 -2.20
N GLU A 44 -19.20 10.44 -3.07
CA GLU A 44 -20.41 9.66 -2.86
C GLU A 44 -20.52 8.64 -4.01
N PRO A 45 -20.25 7.34 -3.77
CA PRO A 45 -19.97 6.70 -2.47
C PRO A 45 -18.55 6.98 -1.93
N PRO A 46 -18.33 6.81 -0.61
CA PRO A 46 -17.01 6.94 -0.01
C PRO A 46 -16.01 5.97 -0.62
N VAL A 47 -14.78 6.44 -0.81
CA VAL A 47 -13.67 5.67 -1.39
C VAL A 47 -12.71 5.20 -0.31
N LYS A 48 -11.79 4.29 -0.66
CA LYS A 48 -10.76 3.85 0.29
C LYS A 48 -9.52 4.73 0.25
N VAL A 49 -8.76 4.72 1.33
CA VAL A 49 -7.51 5.49 1.45
C VAL A 49 -6.50 5.09 0.36
N GLU A 50 -6.47 3.83 -0.08
CA GLU A 50 -5.54 3.38 -1.11
C GLU A 50 -5.83 3.97 -2.50
N GLN A 51 -7.03 4.52 -2.69
CA GLN A 51 -7.43 5.20 -3.92
C GLN A 51 -7.03 6.68 -3.91
N ILE A 52 -6.63 7.23 -2.76
CA ILE A 52 -6.26 8.63 -2.66
C ILE A 52 -4.89 8.83 -3.29
N PRO A 53 -4.73 9.82 -4.20
CA PRO A 53 -3.44 10.12 -4.79
C PRO A 53 -2.44 10.54 -3.70
N LYS A 54 -1.18 10.16 -3.93
CA LYS A 54 -0.06 10.50 -3.05
C LYS A 54 0.00 12.01 -2.81
N GLN A 55 0.45 12.41 -1.63
CA GLN A 55 0.52 13.81 -1.17
C GLN A 55 -0.82 14.54 -0.99
N ALA A 56 -1.96 13.97 -1.39
CA ALA A 56 -3.26 14.58 -1.18
C ALA A 56 -3.71 14.47 0.28
N TRP A 57 -4.60 15.38 0.67
CA TRP A 57 -5.19 15.48 1.99
C TRP A 57 -6.57 14.86 1.96
N TYR A 58 -6.86 13.93 2.86
CA TYR A 58 -8.14 13.24 2.91
C TYR A 58 -8.73 13.25 4.32
N CYS A 59 -10.05 13.17 4.40
CA CYS A 59 -10.76 13.00 5.67
C CYS A 59 -10.95 11.51 5.93
N ASP A 60 -10.31 11.00 6.99
CA ASP A 60 -10.46 9.61 7.41
C ASP A 60 -11.55 9.48 8.47
N MET A 61 -12.69 8.90 8.07
CA MET A 61 -13.78 8.50 8.97
C MET A 61 -13.96 6.98 9.00
N GLY A 62 -12.93 6.20 8.61
CA GLY A 62 -12.99 4.78 8.28
C GLY A 62 -13.17 4.51 6.78
N THR A 63 -13.69 5.49 6.05
CA THR A 63 -13.67 5.62 4.59
C THR A 63 -13.44 7.08 4.23
N VAL A 64 -12.96 7.33 3.02
CA VAL A 64 -12.70 8.69 2.53
C VAL A 64 -13.93 9.21 1.79
N HIS A 65 -14.65 10.13 2.44
CA HIS A 65 -15.76 10.87 1.82
C HIS A 65 -15.30 12.22 1.22
N TYR A 66 -14.09 12.68 1.54
CA TYR A 66 -13.56 13.95 1.06
C TYR A 66 -12.05 13.89 0.93
N ALA A 67 -11.52 14.36 -0.19
CA ALA A 67 -10.09 14.61 -0.35
C ALA A 67 -9.81 15.88 -1.16
N ARG A 68 -8.63 16.46 -0.98
CA ARG A 68 -8.14 17.64 -1.70
C ARG A 68 -6.63 17.57 -1.90
N HIS A 69 -6.09 18.18 -2.95
CA HIS A 69 -4.62 18.21 -3.12
C HIS A 69 -3.94 19.23 -2.19
N GLU A 70 -4.60 20.33 -1.88
CA GLU A 70 -3.99 21.39 -1.07
C GLU A 70 -4.26 21.18 0.41
N LYS A 71 -3.28 21.48 1.28
CA LYS A 71 -3.50 21.36 2.73
C LYS A 71 -4.63 22.26 3.20
N GLY A 72 -4.83 23.42 2.57
CA GLY A 72 -5.77 24.46 3.03
C GLY A 72 -5.61 24.73 4.53
N ASP A 73 -6.73 24.86 5.24
CA ASP A 73 -6.79 25.01 6.70
C ASP A 73 -6.48 23.73 7.49
N GLY A 74 -6.11 22.64 6.80
CA GLY A 74 -5.93 21.32 7.41
C GLY A 74 -7.22 20.66 7.91
N LYS A 75 -8.39 21.28 7.68
CA LYS A 75 -9.70 20.75 8.08
C LYS A 75 -10.60 20.42 6.90
N CYS A 76 -11.39 19.37 7.07
CA CYS A 76 -12.46 18.98 6.16
C CYS A 76 -13.59 20.00 6.23
N THR A 77 -14.02 20.51 5.09
CA THR A 77 -15.11 21.50 5.00
C THR A 77 -16.50 20.90 5.20
N LEU A 78 -16.63 19.57 5.15
CA LEU A 78 -17.90 18.87 5.29
C LEU A 78 -18.20 18.51 6.75
N CYS A 79 -17.22 17.95 7.47
CA CYS A 79 -17.41 17.48 8.84
C CYS A 79 -16.58 18.23 9.89
N GLY A 80 -15.66 19.12 9.48
CA GLY A 80 -14.81 19.89 10.39
C GLY A 80 -13.65 19.11 11.03
N MET A 81 -13.48 17.83 10.68
CA MET A 81 -12.37 17.00 11.18
C MET A 81 -11.04 17.38 10.53
N ASP A 82 -9.93 17.01 11.17
CA ASP A 82 -8.59 17.20 10.63
C ASP A 82 -8.32 16.27 9.44
N LEU A 83 -7.68 16.81 8.41
CA LEU A 83 -7.29 16.06 7.23
C LEU A 83 -5.95 15.35 7.47
N THR A 84 -5.86 14.12 6.99
CA THR A 84 -4.64 13.32 6.98
C THR A 84 -3.99 13.38 5.61
N GLN A 85 -2.67 13.50 5.56
CA GLN A 85 -1.94 13.47 4.30
C GLN A 85 -1.68 12.02 3.86
N ALA A 86 -1.96 11.72 2.60
CA ALA A 86 -1.63 10.45 2.00
C ALA A 86 -0.11 10.26 1.97
N PRO A 87 0.39 9.08 2.38
CA PRO A 87 1.81 8.78 2.33
C PRO A 87 2.33 8.87 0.90
N GLN A 88 3.60 9.25 0.79
CA GLN A 88 4.36 9.40 -0.45
C GLN A 88 4.72 8.04 -1.05
#